data_AF-A0AAN8J9L2-F1
#
_entry.id   AF-A0AAN8J9L2-F1
#
_cell.length_a   1.000
_cell.length_b   1.000
_cell.length_c   1.000
_cell.angle_alpha   90.00
_cell.angle_beta   90.00
_cell.angle_gamma   90.00
#
_symmetry.space_group_name_H-M   'P 1'
#
loop_
_entity.id
_entity.type
_entity.pdbx_description
1 polymer ?
#
loop_
_entity_poly.entity_id
_entity_poly.type
_entity_poly.pdbx_seq_one_letter_code
_entity_poly.pdbx_strand_id
1 'polypeptide(L)'
;MVSRLLTASCTFVFVSVIYSAKLPKDCEVDDKTYKSGETFTRANFGGPCNIYLCKNGGYQVNKFGCFNEDDQKCYDVDQEVMENCFTKRCYRRGSRIRFETIKSQCQGTDKKCHDVGQTFTDTADGIEWSCLCSLEGETKVNSHCTRTSE
;
A
#
# COMPACT_ATOMS: atom_id res chain seq x y z
N MET A 1 56.90 54.50 45.87
CA MET A 1 55.64 53.75 46.11
C MET A 1 55.51 52.70 45.03
N VAL A 2 55.70 51.42 45.37
CA VAL A 2 55.64 50.30 44.41
C VAL A 2 54.33 49.58 44.64
N SER A 3 53.37 49.79 43.75
CA SER A 3 52.05 49.15 43.80
C SER A 3 52.15 47.76 43.16
N ARG A 4 51.88 46.70 43.94
CA ARG A 4 51.83 45.31 43.45
C ARG A 4 50.37 44.94 43.19
N LEU A 5 49.99 44.77 41.91
CA LEU A 5 48.72 44.15 41.54
C LEU A 5 48.82 42.63 41.69
N LEU A 6 47.95 42.05 42.52
CA LEU A 6 47.71 40.61 42.62
C LEU A 6 46.70 40.20 41.54
N THR A 7 47.17 39.54 40.49
CA THR A 7 46.31 38.91 39.49
C THR A 7 45.91 37.51 39.98
N ALA A 8 44.67 37.38 40.47
CA ALA A 8 44.07 36.09 40.81
C ALA A 8 43.68 35.37 39.51
N SER A 9 44.39 34.29 39.19
CA SER A 9 44.08 33.41 38.06
C SER A 9 42.98 32.43 38.46
N CYS A 10 41.75 32.67 37.99
CA CYS A 10 40.66 31.70 38.10
C CYS A 10 40.73 30.72 36.93
N THR A 11 41.24 29.51 37.18
CA THR A 11 41.18 28.39 36.25
C THR A 11 39.75 27.83 36.20
N PHE A 12 39.02 28.13 35.13
CA PHE A 12 37.75 27.49 34.80
C PHE A 12 38.02 26.05 34.31
N VAL A 13 37.66 25.07 35.12
CA VAL A 13 37.70 23.65 34.74
C VAL A 13 36.43 23.33 33.95
N PHE A 14 36.55 23.19 32.63
CA PHE A 14 35.48 22.65 31.79
C PHE A 14 35.37 21.14 32.03
N VAL A 15 34.38 20.72 32.81
CA VAL A 15 34.02 19.31 32.96
C VAL A 15 33.14 18.92 31.77
N SER A 16 33.75 18.34 30.74
CA SER A 16 33.03 17.80 29.58
C SER A 16 32.25 16.56 30.00
N VAL A 17 30.92 16.66 30.09
CA VAL A 17 30.04 15.50 30.29
C VAL A 17 30.00 14.71 28.96
N ILE A 18 30.74 13.60 28.88
CA ILE A 18 30.72 12.71 27.72
C ILE A 18 29.47 11.82 27.84
N TYR A 19 28.37 12.22 27.20
CA TYR A 19 27.23 11.33 27.01
C TYR A 19 27.62 10.23 26.01
N SER A 20 27.83 9.00 26.49
CA SER A 20 27.96 7.83 25.61
C SER A 20 26.61 7.51 24.97
N ALA A 21 26.32 8.16 23.83
CA ALA A 21 25.19 7.80 23.01
C ALA A 21 25.42 6.38 22.46
N LYS A 22 24.52 5.45 22.78
CA LYS A 22 24.56 4.10 22.22
C LYS A 22 24.38 4.21 20.71
N LEU A 23 25.37 3.75 19.94
CA LEU A 23 25.28 3.75 18.49
C LEU A 23 24.06 2.94 18.05
N PRO A 24 23.27 3.45 17.09
CA PRO A 24 22.13 2.73 16.59
C PRO A 24 22.60 1.44 15.91
N LYS A 25 21.92 0.34 16.18
CA LYS A 25 22.23 -0.97 15.58
C LYS A 25 21.56 -1.12 14.21
N ASP A 26 22.29 -1.72 13.29
CA ASP A 26 21.81 -2.12 11.96
C ASP A 26 20.90 -3.35 12.05
N CYS A 27 20.01 -3.53 11.08
CA CYS A 27 19.07 -4.63 11.01
C CYS A 27 19.57 -5.72 10.07
N GLU A 28 19.52 -6.97 10.51
CA GLU A 28 19.77 -8.15 9.67
C GLU A 28 18.44 -8.80 9.29
N VAL A 29 18.11 -8.80 8.00
CA VAL A 29 16.83 -9.31 7.49
C VAL A 29 17.06 -10.04 6.18
N ASP A 30 16.69 -11.33 6.13
CA ASP A 30 16.80 -12.19 4.94
C ASP A 30 18.21 -12.14 4.32
N ASP A 31 19.25 -12.35 5.14
CA ASP A 31 20.68 -12.31 4.79
C ASP A 31 21.20 -10.96 4.26
N LYS A 32 20.46 -9.87 4.49
CA LYS A 32 20.87 -8.51 4.15
C LYS A 32 20.96 -7.63 5.39
N THR A 33 21.91 -6.70 5.39
CA THR A 33 22.10 -5.71 6.45
C THR A 33 21.60 -4.35 5.99
N TYR A 34 20.74 -3.73 6.80
CA TYR A 34 20.18 -2.40 6.57
C TYR A 34 20.62 -1.46 7.68
N LYS A 35 21.07 -0.25 7.33
CA LYS A 35 21.49 0.72 8.33
C LYS A 35 20.30 1.21 9.14
N SER A 36 20.51 1.54 10.42
CA SER A 36 19.44 2.18 11.20
C SER A 36 18.96 3.47 10.52
N GLY A 37 17.66 3.56 10.27
CA GLY A 37 17.01 4.63 9.50
C GLY A 37 16.73 4.29 8.03
N GLU A 38 17.31 3.21 7.51
CA GLU A 38 17.08 2.75 6.14
C GLU A 38 15.72 2.07 5.99
N THR A 39 15.11 2.22 4.81
CA THR A 39 13.87 1.54 4.46
C THR A 39 14.09 0.42 3.45
N PHE A 40 13.35 -0.67 3.57
CA PHE A 40 13.46 -1.82 2.69
C PHE A 40 12.12 -2.54 2.48
N THR A 41 12.03 -3.40 1.49
CA THR A 41 10.84 -4.21 1.17
C THR A 41 11.10 -5.68 1.42
N ARG A 42 10.05 -6.43 1.76
CA ARG A 42 10.08 -7.90 1.86
C ARG A 42 8.88 -8.47 1.12
N ALA A 43 9.03 -9.64 0.50
CA ALA A 43 7.95 -10.29 -0.25
C ALA A 43 6.86 -10.93 0.63
N ASN A 44 6.98 -10.87 1.97
CA ASN A 44 6.07 -11.55 2.89
C ASN A 44 4.83 -10.71 3.24
N PHE A 45 3.69 -11.39 3.43
CA PHE A 45 2.41 -10.84 3.92
C PHE A 45 1.91 -9.58 3.18
N GLY A 46 1.54 -9.71 1.90
CA GLY A 46 1.04 -8.59 1.08
C GLY A 46 1.91 -8.25 -0.14
N GLY A 47 2.93 -9.06 -0.42
CA GLY A 47 3.85 -8.86 -1.52
C GLY A 47 4.90 -7.79 -1.23
N PRO A 48 5.65 -7.33 -2.26
CA PRO A 48 6.78 -6.40 -2.10
C PRO A 48 6.38 -4.97 -1.68
N CYS A 49 5.09 -4.69 -1.47
CA CYS A 49 4.57 -3.34 -1.28
C CYS A 49 4.61 -2.83 0.17
N ASN A 50 4.94 -3.69 1.12
CA ASN A 50 5.20 -3.26 2.49
C ASN A 50 6.62 -2.70 2.58
N ILE A 51 6.72 -1.44 2.98
CA ILE A 51 7.99 -0.77 3.27
C ILE A 51 8.23 -0.85 4.77
N TYR A 52 9.39 -1.38 5.16
CA TYR A 52 9.85 -1.50 6.53
C TYR A 52 10.92 -0.46 6.81
N LEU A 53 10.96 0.05 8.05
CA LEU A 53 12.00 0.93 8.55
C LEU A 53 12.89 0.16 9.53
N CYS A 54 14.19 0.12 9.26
CA CYS A 54 15.17 -0.37 10.20
C CYS A 54 15.37 0.63 11.35
N LYS A 55 15.28 0.18 12.60
CA LYS A 55 15.46 1.00 13.80
C LYS A 55 16.07 0.19 14.94
N ASN A 56 17.30 0.53 15.31
CA ASN A 56 18.00 -0.03 16.48
C ASN A 56 18.09 -1.57 16.50
N GLY A 57 18.38 -2.19 15.36
CA GLY A 57 18.54 -3.63 15.22
C GLY A 57 17.25 -4.43 15.11
N GLY A 58 16.09 -3.75 15.16
CA GLY A 58 14.79 -4.32 14.77
C GLY A 58 14.18 -3.51 13.63
N TYR A 59 13.06 -3.97 13.08
CA TYR A 59 12.35 -3.23 12.05
C TYR A 59 10.85 -3.23 12.32
N GLN A 60 10.18 -2.22 11.80
CA GLN A 60 8.72 -2.09 11.84
C GLN A 60 8.20 -1.69 10.47
N VAL A 61 6.94 -1.97 10.19
CA VAL A 61 6.33 -1.51 8.94
C VAL A 61 6.22 0.02 8.98
N ASN A 62 6.83 0.66 7.99
CA ASN A 62 6.76 2.10 7.75
C ASN A 62 5.54 2.46 6.88
N LYS A 63 5.28 1.66 5.84
CA LYS A 63 4.18 1.85 4.90
C LYS A 63 3.61 0.50 4.48
N PHE A 64 2.29 0.41 4.42
CA PHE A 64 1.57 -0.75 3.93
C PHE A 64 1.09 -0.51 2.50
N GLY A 65 1.06 -1.56 1.68
CA GLY A 65 0.49 -1.50 0.34
C GLY A 65 0.08 -2.88 -0.17
N CYS A 66 -0.76 -2.90 -1.19
CA CYS A 66 -1.17 -4.11 -1.90
C CYS A 66 -0.39 -4.23 -3.20
N PHE A 67 0.14 -5.42 -3.46
CA PHE A 67 0.70 -5.75 -4.76
C PHE A 67 -0.40 -6.26 -5.68
N ASN A 68 -0.50 -5.69 -6.88
CA ASN A 68 -1.35 -6.20 -7.94
C ASN A 68 -0.49 -7.00 -8.93
N GLU A 69 -0.79 -8.29 -9.06
CA GLU A 69 -0.02 -9.20 -9.91
C GLU A 69 -0.27 -8.94 -11.42
N ASP A 70 -1.44 -8.42 -11.79
CA ASP A 70 -1.78 -8.21 -13.21
C ASP A 70 -0.97 -7.07 -13.84
N ASP A 71 -0.76 -5.99 -13.09
CA ASP A 71 0.01 -4.82 -13.57
C ASP A 71 1.39 -4.67 -12.92
N GLN A 72 1.75 -5.57 -12.00
CA GLN A 72 3.01 -5.60 -11.26
C GLN A 72 3.27 -4.31 -10.45
N LYS A 73 2.22 -3.62 -9.97
CA LYS A 73 2.34 -2.36 -9.21
C LYS A 73 1.94 -2.48 -7.74
N CYS A 74 2.46 -1.55 -6.97
CA CYS A 74 2.09 -1.33 -5.58
C CYS A 74 1.07 -0.21 -5.45
N TYR A 75 0.02 -0.50 -4.68
CA TYR A 75 -1.05 0.43 -4.37
C TYR A 75 -1.04 0.72 -2.87
N ASP A 76 -1.17 1.99 -2.52
CA ASP A 76 -1.29 2.41 -1.14
C ASP A 76 -2.62 1.95 -0.54
N VAL A 77 -2.68 1.82 0.78
CA VAL A 77 -3.94 1.53 1.48
C VAL A 77 -5.00 2.57 1.08
N ASP A 78 -6.22 2.10 0.88
CA ASP A 78 -7.39 2.84 0.39
C ASP A 78 -7.35 3.26 -1.08
N GLN A 79 -6.27 3.01 -1.83
CA GLN A 79 -6.31 3.20 -3.28
C GLN A 79 -7.21 2.19 -3.96
N GLU A 80 -7.95 2.67 -4.96
CA GLU A 80 -8.86 1.89 -5.78
C GLU A 80 -8.23 1.61 -7.15
N VAL A 81 -8.47 0.40 -7.65
CA VAL A 81 -8.06 -0.05 -8.98
C VAL A 81 -9.24 -0.75 -9.65
N MET A 82 -9.42 -0.52 -10.94
CA MET A 82 -10.41 -1.22 -11.74
C MET A 82 -9.73 -2.32 -12.54
N GLU A 83 -10.20 -3.55 -12.37
CA GLU A 83 -9.66 -4.73 -13.03
C GLU A 83 -10.82 -5.65 -13.43
N ASN A 84 -10.93 -5.99 -14.72
CA ASN A 84 -11.97 -6.89 -15.24
C ASN A 84 -13.40 -6.48 -14.83
N CYS A 85 -13.72 -5.18 -14.84
CA CYS A 85 -15.00 -4.63 -14.38
C CYS A 85 -15.30 -4.82 -12.88
N PHE A 86 -14.26 -5.05 -12.07
CA PHE A 86 -14.32 -4.99 -10.62
C PHE A 86 -13.50 -3.81 -10.12
N THR A 87 -14.12 -2.93 -9.33
CA THR A 87 -13.35 -1.95 -8.56
C THR A 87 -12.93 -2.63 -7.26
N LYS A 88 -11.62 -2.77 -7.10
CA LYS A 88 -10.97 -3.30 -5.90
C LYS A 88 -10.32 -2.15 -5.15
N ARG A 89 -10.38 -2.19 -3.82
CA ARG A 89 -9.67 -1.25 -2.94
C ARG A 89 -8.61 -2.00 -2.15
N CYS A 90 -7.41 -1.44 -2.05
CA CYS A 90 -6.40 -1.98 -1.17
C CYS A 90 -6.80 -1.77 0.28
N TYR A 91 -7.19 -2.84 0.97
CA TYR A 91 -7.73 -2.78 2.32
C TYR A 91 -6.77 -3.40 3.32
N ARG A 92 -6.66 -2.79 4.50
CA ARG A 92 -5.88 -3.30 5.61
C ARG A 92 -6.76 -3.54 6.84
N ARG A 93 -6.74 -4.78 7.35
CA ARG A 93 -7.40 -5.16 8.60
C ARG A 93 -6.40 -5.81 9.55
N GLY A 94 -5.90 -5.04 10.50
CA GLY A 94 -4.86 -5.47 11.43
C GLY A 94 -3.53 -5.71 10.70
N SER A 95 -3.05 -6.96 10.75
CA SER A 95 -1.83 -7.42 10.04
C SER A 95 -2.09 -7.92 8.62
N ARG A 96 -3.37 -8.07 8.20
CA ARG A 96 -3.72 -8.51 6.85
C ARG A 96 -3.90 -7.32 5.94
N ILE A 97 -3.30 -7.39 4.76
CA ILE A 97 -3.46 -6.43 3.67
C ILE A 97 -3.75 -7.19 2.38
N ARG A 98 -4.77 -6.75 1.65
CA ARG A 98 -5.22 -7.36 0.38
C ARG A 98 -6.13 -6.40 -0.38
N PHE A 99 -6.34 -6.67 -1.66
CA PHE A 99 -7.44 -6.09 -2.39
C PHE A 99 -8.77 -6.69 -1.94
N GLU A 100 -9.78 -5.84 -1.75
CA GLU A 100 -11.17 -6.23 -1.55
C GLU A 100 -12.03 -5.57 -2.64
N THR A 101 -12.91 -6.35 -3.28
CA THR A 101 -13.86 -5.83 -4.25
C THR A 101 -14.88 -4.95 -3.55
N ILE A 102 -14.99 -3.69 -3.95
CA ILE A 102 -15.96 -2.72 -3.43
C ILE A 102 -17.07 -2.42 -4.43
N LYS A 103 -16.85 -2.70 -5.72
CA LYS A 103 -17.85 -2.58 -6.77
C LYS A 103 -17.66 -3.71 -7.78
N SER A 104 -18.75 -4.38 -8.13
CA SER A 104 -18.79 -5.35 -9.22
C SER A 104 -19.65 -4.81 -10.36
N GLN A 105 -19.22 -4.99 -11.59
CA GLN A 105 -19.92 -4.55 -12.81
C GLN A 105 -19.87 -5.66 -13.85
N CYS A 106 -20.88 -5.74 -14.71
CA CYS A 106 -20.90 -6.68 -15.81
C CYS A 106 -20.09 -6.15 -16.99
N GLN A 107 -19.35 -7.01 -17.68
CA GLN A 107 -18.65 -6.64 -18.91
C GLN A 107 -19.48 -7.05 -20.14
N GLY A 108 -19.78 -6.10 -21.02
CA GLY A 108 -20.36 -6.37 -22.33
C GLY A 108 -19.33 -6.93 -23.33
N THR A 109 -19.80 -7.39 -24.49
CA THR A 109 -18.92 -7.89 -25.56
C THR A 109 -17.98 -6.79 -26.08
N ASP A 110 -18.42 -5.52 -26.00
CA ASP A 110 -17.63 -4.32 -26.34
C ASP A 110 -16.58 -3.91 -25.29
N LYS A 111 -16.40 -4.73 -24.24
CA LYS A 111 -15.50 -4.51 -23.10
C LYS A 111 -15.89 -3.36 -22.17
N LYS A 112 -17.05 -2.71 -22.35
CA LYS A 112 -17.55 -1.73 -21.39
C LYS A 112 -18.08 -2.41 -20.14
N CYS A 113 -17.94 -1.70 -19.02
CA CYS A 113 -18.42 -2.13 -17.72
C CYS A 113 -19.76 -1.45 -17.42
N HIS A 114 -20.75 -2.23 -16.98
CA HIS A 114 -22.10 -1.79 -16.68
C HIS A 114 -22.43 -2.01 -15.22
N ASP A 115 -23.01 -1.01 -14.58
CA ASP A 115 -23.34 -1.07 -13.15
C ASP A 115 -24.42 -2.10 -12.88
N VAL A 116 -24.38 -2.71 -11.70
CA VAL A 116 -25.46 -3.61 -11.25
C VAL A 116 -26.79 -2.85 -11.26
N GLY A 117 -27.82 -3.47 -11.83
CA GLY A 117 -29.14 -2.88 -12.07
C GLY A 117 -29.25 -2.12 -13.40
N GLN A 118 -28.14 -1.87 -14.11
CA GLN A 118 -28.16 -1.22 -15.41
C GLN A 118 -28.60 -2.20 -16.50
N THR A 119 -29.49 -1.73 -17.38
CA THR A 119 -29.77 -2.38 -18.67
C THR A 119 -28.88 -1.79 -19.77
N PHE A 120 -28.36 -2.64 -20.64
CA PHE A 120 -27.52 -2.25 -21.77
C PHE A 120 -27.79 -3.13 -22.99
N THR A 121 -27.55 -2.59 -24.18
CA THR A 121 -27.56 -3.37 -25.42
C THR A 121 -26.19 -3.99 -25.62
N ASP A 122 -26.16 -5.30 -25.86
CA ASP A 122 -24.94 -6.00 -26.27
C ASP A 122 -25.14 -6.59 -27.67
N THR A 123 -24.06 -6.66 -28.45
CA THR A 123 -24.10 -7.21 -29.81
C THR A 123 -23.14 -8.38 -29.91
N ALA A 124 -23.69 -9.57 -30.05
CA ALA A 124 -22.93 -10.81 -30.22
C ALA A 124 -23.34 -11.46 -31.54
N ASP A 125 -22.36 -11.75 -32.39
CA ASP A 125 -22.55 -12.35 -33.72
C ASP A 125 -23.55 -11.60 -34.61
N GLY A 126 -23.57 -10.26 -34.50
CA GLY A 126 -24.47 -9.40 -35.27
C GLY A 126 -25.93 -9.39 -34.78
N ILE A 127 -26.23 -10.06 -33.67
CA ILE A 127 -27.55 -10.05 -33.02
C ILE A 127 -27.52 -9.09 -31.83
N GLU A 128 -28.51 -8.21 -31.74
CA GLU A 128 -28.68 -7.32 -30.59
C GLU A 128 -29.44 -8.01 -29.44
N TRP A 129 -28.89 -7.85 -28.24
CA TRP A 129 -29.42 -8.39 -27.00
C TRP A 129 -29.67 -7.25 -26.02
N SER A 130 -30.82 -7.25 -25.38
CA SER A 130 -31.09 -6.41 -24.20
C SER A 130 -30.64 -7.16 -22.96
N CYS A 131 -29.60 -6.68 -22.29
CA CYS A 131 -28.98 -7.29 -21.13
C CYS A 131 -29.24 -6.49 -19.85
N LEU A 132 -29.52 -7.17 -18.73
CA LEU A 132 -29.56 -6.60 -17.39
C LEU A 132 -28.36 -7.10 -16.58
N CYS A 133 -27.54 -6.18 -16.06
CA CYS A 133 -26.47 -6.54 -15.14
C CYS A 133 -27.04 -6.81 -13.74
N SER A 134 -26.79 -8.00 -13.19
CA SER A 134 -27.31 -8.42 -11.88
C SER A 134 -26.20 -8.95 -10.99
N LEU A 135 -26.39 -8.82 -9.68
CA LEU A 135 -25.51 -9.41 -8.65
C LEU A 135 -26.08 -10.75 -8.19
N GLU A 136 -25.27 -11.79 -8.19
CA GLU A 136 -25.59 -13.13 -7.71
C GLU A 136 -24.78 -13.42 -6.44
N GLY A 137 -25.36 -13.18 -5.26
CA GLY A 137 -24.64 -13.26 -3.99
C GLY A 137 -23.95 -11.94 -3.62
N GLU A 138 -22.74 -11.99 -3.07
CA GLU A 138 -22.05 -10.78 -2.57
C GLU A 138 -21.20 -10.07 -3.65
N THR A 139 -20.53 -10.82 -4.53
CA THR A 139 -19.53 -10.25 -5.46
C THR A 139 -19.62 -10.75 -6.89
N LYS A 140 -20.31 -11.87 -7.13
CA LYS A 140 -20.46 -12.45 -8.47
C LYS A 140 -21.50 -11.66 -9.24
N VAL A 141 -21.18 -11.30 -10.48
CA VAL A 141 -22.07 -10.58 -11.39
C VAL A 141 -22.44 -11.46 -12.58
N ASN A 142 -23.63 -11.26 -13.11
CA ASN A 142 -24.12 -11.95 -14.29
C ASN A 142 -24.93 -11.00 -15.18
N SER A 143 -24.82 -11.18 -16.49
CA SER A 143 -25.62 -10.48 -17.48
C SER A 143 -26.77 -11.37 -17.92
N HIS A 144 -28.00 -10.98 -17.61
CA HIS A 144 -29.19 -11.66 -18.11
C HIS A 144 -29.64 -10.99 -19.41
N CYS A 145 -29.44 -11.68 -20.53
CA CYS A 145 -29.69 -11.13 -21.87
C CYS A 145 -30.90 -11.80 -22.52
N THR A 146 -31.78 -10.98 -23.10
CA THR A 146 -32.89 -11.41 -23.95
C THR A 146 -32.71 -10.81 -25.32
N ARG A 147 -32.89 -11.61 -26.37
CA ARG A 147 -32.83 -11.13 -27.75
C ARG A 147 -33.86 -10.02 -27.94
N THR A 148 -33.44 -8.90 -28.49
CA THR A 148 -34.37 -7.83 -28.88
C THR A 148 -35.19 -8.35 -30.06
N SER A 149 -36.49 -8.58 -29.89
CA SER A 149 -37.37 -8.94 -31.01
C SER A 149 -37.51 -7.75 -31.94
N GLU A 150 -37.39 -7.98 -33.24
CA GLU A 150 -37.76 -7.01 -34.29
C GLU A 150 -39.24 -6.64 -34.21
#